data_AF-A0A9Y2AVP6-F1
#
_entry.id   AF-A0A9Y2AVP6-F1
#
_cell.length_a   1.000
_cell.length_b   1.000
_cell.length_c   1.000
_cell.angle_alpha   90.00
_cell.angle_beta   90.00
_cell.angle_gamma   90.00
#
_symmetry.space_group_name_H-M   'P 1'
#
loop_
_entity.id
_entity.type
_entity.pdbx_description
1 polymer ?
#
loop_
_entity_poly.entity_id
_entity_poly.type
_entity_poly.pdbx_seq_one_letter_code
_entity_poly.pdbx_strand_id
1 'polypeptide(L)'
;MINPAQQALTAYRNRVYSETLTLTGEEGVDDWTGYTARMEVRHYGAQPGSALISLATVMSGQGLVLTVGPNHVLTIAPRIEQATLAALPGGTSSDAVTGGDDAIFFHDLLLIAPDGDADALRQGAFNLKPGVTIA
;
A
#
# COMPACT_ATOMS: atom_id res chain seq x y z
N MET A 1 19.30 -8.77 0.99
CA MET A 1 18.76 -7.39 0.97
C MET A 1 18.04 -7.19 -0.35
N ILE A 2 16.71 -7.08 -0.29
CA ILE A 2 15.87 -6.81 -1.46
C ILE A 2 16.06 -5.33 -1.82
N ASN A 3 16.33 -5.01 -3.09
CA ASN A 3 16.35 -3.63 -3.53
C ASN A 3 14.90 -3.14 -3.69
N PRO A 4 14.49 -2.07 -2.98
CA PRO A 4 13.12 -1.58 -3.10
C PRO A 4 12.83 -1.10 -4.52
N ALA A 5 11.72 -1.56 -5.08
CA ALA A 5 11.23 -1.03 -6.35
C ALA A 5 10.75 0.41 -6.16
N GLN A 6 11.27 1.33 -6.97
CA GLN A 6 10.74 2.69 -7.09
C GLN A 6 9.54 2.65 -8.02
N GLN A 7 8.33 2.71 -7.46
CA GLN A 7 7.09 2.61 -8.23
C GLN A 7 6.05 3.58 -7.70
N ALA A 8 5.42 4.35 -8.57
CA ALA A 8 4.29 5.18 -8.20
C ALA A 8 3.00 4.35 -8.14
N LEU A 9 2.17 4.59 -7.14
CA LEU A 9 0.82 4.03 -7.01
C LEU A 9 -0.21 5.08 -7.38
N THR A 10 -1.36 4.65 -7.92
CA THR A 10 -2.47 5.55 -8.24
C THR A 10 -3.76 5.02 -7.62
N ALA A 11 -4.39 5.83 -6.79
CA ALA A 11 -5.68 5.56 -6.15
C ALA A 11 -6.71 6.63 -6.52
N TYR A 12 -7.98 6.32 -6.33
CA TYR A 12 -9.10 7.20 -6.64
C TYR A 12 -9.97 7.36 -5.39
N ARG A 13 -10.37 8.59 -5.06
CA ARG A 13 -11.16 8.86 -3.83
C ARG A 13 -12.50 8.13 -3.77
N ASN A 14 -13.08 7.80 -4.92
CA ASN A 14 -14.39 7.17 -5.03
C ASN A 14 -14.34 5.65 -5.32
N ARG A 15 -13.18 4.99 -5.14
CA ARG A 15 -13.05 3.53 -5.32
C ARG A 15 -12.14 2.92 -4.27
N VAL A 16 -12.38 1.66 -3.95
CA VAL A 16 -11.41 0.85 -3.19
C VAL A 16 -10.13 0.74 -4.01
N TYR A 17 -8.99 0.99 -3.36
CA TYR A 17 -7.68 0.72 -3.94
C TYR A 17 -7.28 -0.72 -3.64
N SER A 18 -6.84 -1.44 -4.67
CA SER A 18 -6.24 -2.76 -4.55
C SER A 18 -5.26 -2.99 -5.69
N GLU A 19 -4.04 -3.39 -5.37
CA GLU A 19 -3.01 -3.81 -6.33
C GLU A 19 -2.23 -4.97 -5.72
N THR A 20 -2.06 -6.06 -6.45
CA THR A 20 -1.27 -7.21 -5.96
C THR A 20 0.19 -7.04 -6.36
N LEU A 21 1.08 -7.07 -5.36
CA LEU A 21 2.52 -7.27 -5.56
C LEU A 21 2.81 -8.77 -5.46
N THR A 22 3.63 -9.27 -6.37
CA THR A 22 4.13 -10.65 -6.35
C THR A 22 5.65 -10.62 -6.22
N LEU A 23 6.16 -11.36 -5.25
CA LEU A 23 7.58 -11.65 -5.07
C LEU A 23 7.81 -13.13 -5.37
N THR A 24 8.84 -13.41 -6.16
CA THR A 24 9.28 -14.77 -6.44
C THR A 24 10.63 -14.94 -5.78
N GLY A 25 10.70 -15.84 -4.80
CA GLY A 25 11.93 -16.19 -4.11
C GLY A 25 12.77 -17.24 -4.84
N GLU A 26 13.96 -17.49 -4.31
CA GLU A 26 14.84 -18.57 -4.74
C GLU A 26 14.50 -19.88 -4.01
N GLU A 27 14.47 -20.98 -4.77
CA GLU A 27 14.09 -22.30 -4.26
C GLU A 27 15.06 -22.78 -3.16
N GLY A 28 14.51 -23.14 -2.00
CA GLY A 28 15.30 -23.62 -0.85
C GLY A 28 16.06 -22.52 -0.07
N VAL A 29 15.90 -21.25 -0.44
CA VAL A 29 16.51 -20.10 0.26
C VAL A 29 15.44 -19.25 0.94
N ASP A 30 14.34 -18.96 0.23
CA ASP A 30 13.30 -18.07 0.75
C ASP A 30 12.14 -18.84 1.39
N ASP A 31 12.05 -18.80 2.71
CA ASP A 31 10.86 -19.21 3.47
C ASP A 31 10.11 -17.98 3.97
N TRP A 32 8.94 -17.71 3.39
CA TRP A 32 8.08 -16.58 3.76
C TRP A 32 7.22 -16.85 5.00
N THR A 33 7.40 -17.99 5.66
CA THR A 33 6.62 -18.36 6.85
C THR A 33 6.83 -17.36 7.98
N GLY A 34 5.73 -16.86 8.53
CA GLY A 34 5.73 -15.92 9.66
C GLY A 34 6.01 -14.46 9.28
N TYR A 35 6.29 -14.16 8.02
CA TYR A 35 6.45 -12.79 7.56
C TYR A 35 5.15 -12.00 7.67
N THR A 36 5.29 -10.70 7.95
CA THR A 36 4.21 -9.72 7.89
C THR A 36 4.60 -8.56 6.97
N ALA A 37 3.67 -7.68 6.65
CA ALA A 37 3.97 -6.46 5.90
C ALA A 37 3.37 -5.24 6.58
N ARG A 38 3.98 -4.10 6.29
CA ARG A 38 3.49 -2.78 6.69
C ARG A 38 3.52 -1.85 5.49
N MET A 39 2.47 -1.07 5.31
CA MET A 39 2.44 -0.01 4.31
C MET A 39 2.01 1.28 4.98
N GLU A 40 2.74 2.35 4.74
CA GLU A 40 2.36 3.67 5.20
C GLU A 40 2.22 4.64 4.04
N VAL A 41 1.32 5.61 4.20
CA VAL A 41 1.15 6.74 3.28
C VAL A 41 1.30 8.03 4.06
N ARG A 42 2.14 8.95 3.58
CA ARG A 42 2.59 10.16 4.26
C ARG A 42 2.55 11.37 3.33
N HIS A 43 2.48 12.58 3.90
CA HIS A 43 2.59 13.82 3.11
C HIS A 43 3.95 13.99 2.43
N TYR A 44 5.02 13.62 3.13
CA TYR A 44 6.39 13.73 2.65
C TYR A 44 7.11 12.39 2.86
N GLY A 45 7.84 11.94 1.84
CA GLY A 45 8.60 10.69 1.91
C GLY A 45 9.67 10.73 3.01
N ALA A 46 9.88 9.60 3.68
CA ALA A 46 10.92 9.39 4.70
C ALA A 46 10.95 10.41 5.87
N GLN A 47 9.87 11.17 6.10
CA GLN A 47 9.80 12.11 7.23
C GLN A 47 9.20 11.47 8.49
N PRO A 48 9.77 11.78 9.68
CA PRO A 48 9.18 11.40 10.96
C PRO A 48 7.82 12.09 11.16
N GLY A 49 6.83 11.35 11.67
CA GLY A 49 5.46 11.81 11.87
C GLY A 49 4.44 10.68 11.79
N SER A 50 3.17 10.97 12.10
CA SER A 50 2.07 10.01 11.94
C SER A 50 1.76 9.81 10.46
N ALA A 51 1.63 8.55 10.04
CA ALA A 51 1.15 8.24 8.70
C ALA A 51 -0.33 8.62 8.55
N LEU A 52 -0.72 9.08 7.37
CA LEU A 52 -2.11 9.34 7.00
C LEU A 52 -2.90 8.02 6.83
N ILE A 53 -2.21 7.01 6.32
CA ILE A 53 -2.69 5.63 6.26
C ILE A 53 -1.57 4.75 6.82
N SER A 54 -1.92 3.84 7.71
CA SER A 54 -1.03 2.78 8.19
C SER A 54 -1.78 1.47 8.04
N LEU A 55 -1.27 0.60 7.16
CA LEU A 55 -1.81 -0.73 6.92
C LEU A 55 -0.87 -1.76 7.54
N ALA A 56 -1.45 -2.72 8.24
CA ALA A 56 -0.77 -3.92 8.73
C ALA A 56 -1.29 -5.15 8.00
N THR A 57 -0.62 -6.28 8.18
CA THR A 57 -1.13 -7.58 7.73
C THR A 57 -2.48 -7.90 8.37
N VAL A 58 -3.45 -8.28 7.54
CA VAL A 58 -4.80 -8.69 7.96
C VAL A 58 -5.25 -9.93 7.18
N MET A 59 -6.21 -10.65 7.73
CA MET A 59 -6.84 -11.79 7.05
C MET A 59 -7.96 -11.35 6.09
N SER A 60 -8.59 -10.20 6.34
CA SER A 60 -9.63 -9.62 5.49
C SER A 60 -9.85 -8.13 5.82
N GLY A 61 -10.52 -7.40 4.91
CA GLY A 61 -10.87 -5.99 5.11
C GLY A 61 -9.82 -5.00 4.60
N GLN A 62 -9.72 -3.84 5.24
CA GLN A 62 -8.67 -2.84 4.96
C GLN A 62 -7.35 -3.30 5.60
N GLY A 63 -6.28 -3.33 4.82
CA GLY A 63 -4.97 -3.79 5.30
C GLY A 63 -4.16 -4.41 4.18
N LEU A 64 -3.20 -5.25 4.55
CA LEU A 64 -2.36 -6.01 3.63
C LEU A 64 -2.70 -7.50 3.76
N VAL A 65 -3.24 -8.10 2.71
CA VAL A 65 -3.39 -9.56 2.68
C VAL A 65 -2.11 -10.16 2.13
N LEU A 66 -1.45 -11.00 2.94
CA LEU A 66 -0.29 -11.77 2.52
C LEU A 66 -0.74 -13.19 2.22
N THR A 67 -0.31 -13.72 1.08
CA THR A 67 -0.54 -15.13 0.72
C THR A 67 0.76 -15.74 0.24
N VAL A 68 1.23 -16.72 1.00
CA VAL A 68 2.35 -17.59 0.61
C VAL A 68 1.81 -18.67 -0.30
N GLY A 69 2.16 -18.59 -1.57
CA GLY A 69 1.84 -19.58 -2.59
C GLY A 69 2.90 -20.67 -2.69
N PRO A 70 2.67 -21.68 -3.56
CA PRO A 70 3.68 -22.68 -3.88
C PRO A 70 4.89 -22.03 -4.58
N ASN A 71 6.01 -22.77 -4.64
CA ASN A 71 7.23 -22.37 -5.33
C ASN A 71 7.82 -21.03 -4.85
N HIS A 72 7.79 -20.78 -3.54
CA HIS A 72 8.39 -19.59 -2.93
C HIS A 72 7.81 -18.27 -3.47
N VAL A 73 6.54 -18.28 -3.85
CA VAL A 73 5.83 -17.06 -4.28
C VAL A 73 5.14 -16.43 -3.09
N LEU A 74 5.41 -15.16 -2.82
CA LEU A 74 4.67 -14.34 -1.86
C LEU A 74 3.85 -13.30 -2.63
N THR A 75 2.55 -13.25 -2.35
CA THR A 75 1.70 -12.17 -2.84
C THR A 75 1.29 -11.26 -1.70
N ILE A 76 1.31 -9.95 -1.94
CA ILE A 76 0.92 -8.91 -1.00
C ILE A 76 -0.11 -8.04 -1.69
N ALA A 77 -1.33 -8.02 -1.16
CA ALA A 77 -2.45 -7.26 -1.69
C ALA A 77 -2.86 -6.17 -0.68
N PRO A 78 -2.31 -4.94 -0.79
CA PRO A 78 -2.88 -3.78 -0.14
C PRO A 78 -4.32 -3.55 -0.55
N ARG A 79 -5.18 -3.32 0.44
CA ARG A 79 -6.55 -2.89 0.25
C ARG A 79 -6.83 -1.66 1.11
N ILE A 80 -7.19 -0.55 0.47
CA ILE A 80 -7.58 0.69 1.14
C ILE A 80 -9.03 1.00 0.77
N GLU A 81 -9.87 1.18 1.79
CA GLU A 81 -11.29 1.44 1.58
C GLU A 81 -11.52 2.82 0.98
N GLN A 82 -12.60 2.94 0.20
CA GLN A 82 -13.02 4.19 -0.39
C GLN A 82 -13.17 5.30 0.68
N ALA A 83 -13.77 5.00 1.83
CA ALA A 83 -13.96 5.97 2.90
C ALA A 83 -12.62 6.55 3.40
N THR A 84 -11.59 5.72 3.51
CA THR A 84 -10.24 6.14 3.90
C THR A 84 -9.61 7.04 2.84
N LEU A 85 -9.74 6.69 1.55
CA LEU A 85 -9.22 7.50 0.45
C LEU A 85 -9.97 8.84 0.30
N ALA A 86 -11.28 8.85 0.52
CA ALA A 86 -12.11 10.05 0.49
C ALA A 86 -11.72 11.02 1.62
N ALA A 87 -11.30 10.51 2.78
CA ALA A 87 -10.90 11.31 3.93
C ALA A 87 -9.49 11.92 3.83
N LEU A 88 -8.65 11.50 2.87
CA LEU A 88 -7.32 12.07 2.68
C LEU A 88 -7.40 13.56 2.31
N PRO A 89 -6.45 14.40 2.78
CA PRO A 89 -6.44 15.83 2.44
C PRO A 89 -6.26 16.08 0.94
N GLY A 90 -6.52 17.30 0.49
CA GLY A 90 -6.38 17.68 -0.93
C GLY A 90 -7.66 17.62 -1.75
N GLY A 91 -8.81 17.93 -1.15
CA GLY A 91 -10.07 18.16 -1.86
C GLY A 91 -10.83 19.29 -1.19
N THR A 92 -11.09 20.36 -1.93
CA THR A 92 -11.81 21.53 -1.42
C THR A 92 -13.33 21.33 -1.38
N SER A 93 -13.85 20.22 -1.90
CA SER A 93 -15.28 19.89 -1.82
C SER A 93 -15.51 18.65 -0.94
N SER A 94 -16.30 18.86 0.11
CA SER A 94 -16.97 17.80 0.87
C SER A 94 -18.03 17.04 0.05
N ASP A 95 -18.21 17.40 -1.23
CA ASP A 95 -19.07 16.70 -2.16
C ASP A 95 -18.34 15.51 -2.78
N ALA A 96 -18.74 14.31 -2.36
CA ALA A 96 -18.31 13.02 -2.92
C ALA A 96 -18.53 12.88 -4.44
N VAL A 97 -19.17 13.86 -5.09
CA VAL A 97 -19.55 13.87 -6.51
C VAL A 97 -18.55 14.64 -7.38
N THR A 98 -17.89 15.68 -6.87
CA THR A 98 -17.01 16.53 -7.71
C THR A 98 -15.56 16.10 -7.68
N GLY A 99 -15.15 15.27 -6.72
CA GLY A 99 -13.79 14.79 -6.57
C GLY A 99 -12.81 15.92 -6.23
N GLY A 100 -12.18 15.86 -5.07
CA GLY A 100 -11.12 16.82 -4.73
C GLY A 100 -9.97 16.82 -5.76
N ASP A 101 -9.15 17.88 -5.79
CA ASP A 101 -8.00 17.98 -6.68
C ASP A 101 -7.05 16.77 -6.58
N ASP A 102 -6.23 16.59 -7.61
CA ASP A 102 -5.10 15.67 -7.58
C ASP A 102 -4.20 15.97 -6.38
N ALA A 103 -3.90 14.95 -5.58
CA ALA A 103 -2.98 15.05 -4.45
C ALA A 103 -1.85 14.03 -4.59
N ILE A 104 -0.64 14.42 -4.20
CA ILE A 104 0.53 13.55 -4.19
C ILE A 104 0.95 13.33 -2.75
N PHE A 105 1.01 12.06 -2.38
CA PHE A 105 1.57 11.56 -1.13
C PHE A 105 2.77 10.66 -1.44
N PHE A 106 3.36 10.08 -0.41
CA PHE A 106 4.44 9.12 -0.53
C PHE A 106 4.11 7.87 0.25
N HIS A 107 4.51 6.71 -0.28
CA HIS A 107 4.33 5.44 0.39
C HIS A 107 5.63 4.65 0.48
N ASP A 108 5.64 3.77 1.46
CA ASP A 108 6.62 2.74 1.72
C ASP A 108 5.88 1.44 2.05
N LEU A 109 6.29 0.35 1.40
CA LEU A 109 5.83 -1.00 1.67
C LEU A 109 7.03 -1.81 2.15
N LEU A 110 6.92 -2.31 3.37
CA LEU A 110 7.93 -3.09 4.05
C LEU A 110 7.46 -4.54 4.20
N LEU A 111 8.38 -5.46 4.01
CA LEU A 111 8.26 -6.86 4.40
C LEU A 111 9.04 -7.05 5.70
N ILE A 112 8.40 -7.63 6.70
CA ILE A 112 8.95 -7.75 8.04
C ILE A 112 9.08 -9.24 8.37
N ALA A 113 10.32 -9.67 8.59
CA ALA A 113 10.67 -11.02 8.98
C ALA A 113 10.24 -11.34 10.43
N PRO A 114 10.12 -12.63 10.81
CA PRO A 114 9.73 -13.02 12.17
C PRO A 114 10.66 -12.54 13.29
N ASP A 115 11.93 -12.27 12.97
CA ASP A 115 12.92 -11.70 13.89
C ASP A 115 12.82 -10.18 14.03
N GLY A 116 11.97 -9.53 13.23
CA GLY A 116 11.72 -8.09 13.23
C GLY A 116 12.53 -7.31 12.21
N ASP A 117 13.41 -7.96 11.44
CA ASP A 117 14.12 -7.30 10.36
C ASP A 117 13.15 -6.88 9.25
N ALA A 118 13.33 -5.68 8.72
CA ALA A 118 12.44 -5.09 7.72
C ALA A 118 13.19 -4.80 6.42
N ASP A 119 12.72 -5.40 5.32
CA ASP A 119 13.16 -5.10 3.97
C ASP A 119 12.15 -4.18 3.29
N ALA A 120 12.64 -3.11 2.66
CA ALA A 120 11.81 -2.26 1.82
C ALA A 120 11.54 -2.96 0.49
N LEU A 121 10.26 -3.22 0.19
CA LEU A 121 9.85 -3.86 -1.06
C LEU A 121 9.55 -2.85 -2.16
N ARG A 122 8.83 -1.79 -1.80
CA ARG A 122 8.35 -0.77 -2.73
C ARG A 122 8.26 0.57 -2.05
N GLN A 123 8.61 1.63 -2.77
CA GLN A 123 8.41 2.99 -2.31
C GLN A 123 8.18 3.92 -3.50
N GLY A 124 7.57 5.07 -3.24
CA GLY A 124 7.41 6.11 -4.26
C GLY A 124 6.20 7.00 -4.03
N ALA A 125 5.81 7.73 -5.07
CA ALA A 125 4.62 8.56 -5.04
C ALA A 125 3.35 7.72 -4.87
N PHE A 126 2.41 8.23 -4.09
CA PHE A 126 1.04 7.75 -4.01
C PHE A 126 0.13 8.84 -4.55
N ASN A 127 -0.27 8.70 -5.81
CA ASN A 127 -1.09 9.67 -6.53
C ASN A 127 -2.56 9.42 -6.19
N LEU A 128 -3.19 10.37 -5.50
CA LEU A 128 -4.61 10.34 -5.22
C LEU A 128 -5.36 11.21 -6.22
N LYS A 129 -6.23 10.60 -7.01
CA LYS A 129 -7.05 11.26 -8.01
C LYS A 129 -8.45 11.57 -7.47
N PRO A 130 -9.12 12.63 -7.97
CA PRO A 130 -10.47 13.04 -7.60
C PRO A 130 -11.48 11.89 -7.57
N GLY A 131 -11.37 10.98 -8.53
CA GLY A 131 -12.28 9.85 -8.73
C GLY A 131 -12.28 9.42 -10.20
N VAL A 132 -13.05 8.39 -10.50
CA VAL A 132 -13.42 8.03 -11.89
C VAL A 132 -14.93 8.09 -12.05
N THR A 133 -15.43 8.36 -13.26
CA THR A 133 -16.87 8.22 -13.54
C THR A 133 -17.27 6.74 -13.43
N ILE A 134 -18.25 6.45 -12.58
CA ILE A 134 -18.84 5.12 -12.44
C ILE A 134 -20.25 5.22 -13.04
N ALA A 135 -20.50 4.46 -14.10
CA ALA A 135 -21.80 4.34 -14.73
C ALA A 135 -22.66 3.26 -14.05
#